data_AF-A0AAD4W481-F1
#
_entry.id   AF-A0AAD4W481-F1
#
_cell.length_a   1.000
_cell.length_b   1.000
_cell.length_c   1.000
_cell.angle_alpha   90.00
_cell.angle_beta   90.00
_cell.angle_gamma   90.00
#
_symmetry.space_group_name_H-M   'P 1'
#
loop_
_entity.id
_entity.type
_entity.pdbx_description
1 polymer ?
#
loop_
_entity_poly.entity_id
_entity_poly.type
_entity_poly.pdbx_seq_one_letter_code
_entity_poly.pdbx_strand_id
1 'polypeptide(L)'
;MCSWRKNKKFLKEKNFKQTIPPVKVEDGEEITYEKATASLRRSVHFFSPLQASDGHWPAENAGPLFFLPPLVMCTYITGHLNTVFPAEHRKEILRYIYYHQ
;
A
#
# COMPACT_ATOMS: atom_id res chain seq x y z
N MET A 1 -1.71 -2.03 -7.86
CA MET A 1 -2.37 -0.69 -7.90
C MET A 1 -2.96 -0.24 -6.55
N CYS A 2 -3.47 -1.16 -5.71
CA CYS A 2 -4.07 -0.83 -4.41
C CYS A 2 -3.07 -0.36 -3.33
N SER A 3 -1.95 -1.06 -3.12
CA SER A 3 -0.90 -0.68 -2.14
C SER A 3 -0.39 0.77 -2.32
N TRP A 4 -0.09 1.18 -3.55
CA TRP A 4 0.40 2.54 -3.81
C TRP A 4 -0.61 3.63 -3.44
N ARG A 5 -1.90 3.39 -3.69
CA ARG A 5 -2.98 4.32 -3.32
C ARG A 5 -3.14 4.45 -1.80
N LYS A 6 -2.96 3.34 -1.06
CA LYS A 6 -2.97 3.33 0.41
C LYS A 6 -1.81 4.15 0.96
N ASN A 7 -0.58 3.89 0.51
CA ASN A 7 0.60 4.64 0.95
C ASN A 7 0.49 6.14 0.64
N LYS A 8 -0.01 6.51 -0.54
CA LYS A 8 -0.25 7.91 -0.91
C LYS A 8 -1.24 8.60 0.03
N LYS A 9 -2.27 7.89 0.50
CA LYS A 9 -3.23 8.40 1.48
C LYS A 9 -2.55 8.65 2.84
N PHE A 10 -1.81 7.67 3.35
CA PHE A 10 -1.05 7.80 4.61
C PHE A 10 -0.07 8.98 4.59
N LEU A 11 0.70 9.11 3.51
CA LEU A 11 1.65 10.22 3.36
C LEU A 11 0.93 11.58 3.29
N LYS A 12 -0.22 11.64 2.62
CA LYS A 12 -1.04 12.86 2.57
C LYS A 12 -1.58 13.22 3.96
N GLU A 13 -2.09 12.26 4.71
CA GLU A 13 -2.59 12.46 6.09
C GLU A 13 -1.50 13.00 7.02
N LYS A 14 -0.24 12.57 6.83
CA LYS A 14 0.91 13.08 7.60
C LYS A 14 1.55 14.34 7.01
N ASN A 15 0.96 14.96 5.98
CA ASN A 15 1.53 16.10 5.25
C ASN A 15 2.98 15.88 4.79
N PHE A 16 3.36 14.64 4.52
CA PHE A 16 4.72 14.29 4.16
C PHE A 16 5.11 14.87 2.79
N LYS A 17 6.30 15.44 2.73
CA LYS A 17 6.93 15.91 1.49
C LYS A 17 8.33 15.33 1.38
N GLN A 18 8.63 14.70 0.26
CA GLN A 18 9.99 14.23 0.00
C GLN A 18 10.89 15.42 -0.31
N THR A 19 11.81 15.72 0.60
CA THR A 19 12.76 16.83 0.49
C THR A 19 14.11 16.38 -0.09
N ILE A 20 14.43 15.09 -0.01
CA ILE A 20 15.70 14.56 -0.48
C ILE A 20 15.62 14.30 -1.99
N PRO A 21 16.52 14.89 -2.80
CA PRO A 21 16.48 14.78 -4.25
C PRO A 21 16.70 13.32 -4.70
N PRO A 22 16.07 12.90 -5.81
CA PRO A 22 16.28 11.55 -6.34
C PRO A 22 17.73 11.36 -6.79
N VAL A 23 18.32 10.24 -6.38
CA VAL A 23 19.61 9.79 -6.92
C VAL A 23 19.35 9.11 -8.26
N LYS A 24 20.04 9.56 -9.31
CA LYS A 24 20.02 8.91 -10.62
C LYS A 24 21.28 8.06 -10.77
N VAL A 25 21.08 6.84 -11.26
CA VAL A 25 22.14 5.90 -11.62
C VAL A 25 21.84 5.50 -13.06
N GLU A 26 22.79 5.76 -13.95
CA GLU A 26 22.65 5.43 -15.37
C GLU A 26 23.03 3.97 -15.65
N ASP A 27 22.58 3.40 -16.76
CA ASP A 27 22.90 2.02 -17.13
C ASP A 27 24.42 1.86 -17.34
N GLY A 28 25.01 0.87 -16.65
CA GLY A 28 26.46 0.61 -16.70
C GLY A 28 27.32 1.49 -15.80
N GLU A 29 26.71 2.41 -15.04
CA GLU A 29 27.42 3.24 -14.08
C GLU A 29 27.81 2.46 -12.81
N GLU A 30 29.03 2.66 -12.32
CA GLU A 30 29.49 2.07 -11.06
C GLU A 30 28.75 2.68 -9.86
N ILE A 31 28.18 1.83 -9.00
CA ILE A 31 27.46 2.27 -7.80
C ILE A 31 28.48 2.62 -6.71
N THR A 32 28.74 3.92 -6.53
CA THR A 32 29.59 4.40 -5.43
C THR A 32 28.89 4.32 -4.07
N TYR A 33 29.68 4.27 -2.99
CA TYR A 33 29.19 4.29 -1.62
C TYR A 33 28.31 5.52 -1.32
N GLU A 34 28.64 6.66 -1.90
CA GLU A 34 27.90 7.91 -1.74
C GLU A 34 26.51 7.83 -2.38
N LYS A 35 26.42 7.28 -3.59
CA LYS A 35 25.13 7.05 -4.27
C LYS A 35 24.27 6.07 -3.51
N ALA A 36 24.85 4.98 -3.00
CA ALA A 36 24.14 4.02 -2.17
C ALA A 36 23.62 4.67 -0.87
N THR A 37 24.47 5.43 -0.17
CA THR A 37 24.11 6.10 1.09
C THR A 37 23.04 7.17 0.88
N ALA A 38 23.15 7.98 -0.17
CA ALA A 38 22.14 8.99 -0.52
C ALA A 38 20.79 8.34 -0.88
N SER A 39 20.82 7.24 -1.64
CA SER A 39 19.62 6.48 -2.01
C SER A 39 18.94 5.88 -0.77
N LEU A 40 19.72 5.26 0.12
CA LEU A 40 19.21 4.70 1.37
C LEU A 40 18.60 5.80 2.25
N ARG A 41 19.29 6.92 2.44
CA ARG A 41 18.80 8.05 3.24
C ARG A 41 17.45 8.56 2.72
N ARG A 42 17.32 8.68 1.40
CA ARG A 42 16.05 9.07 0.75
C ARG A 42 14.93 8.06 0.97
N SER A 43 15.25 6.77 0.83
CA SER A 43 14.30 5.67 1.03
C SER A 43 13.81 5.59 2.47
N VAL A 44 14.71 5.70 3.45
CA VAL A 44 14.35 5.75 4.87
C VAL A 44 13.47 6.96 5.17
N HIS A 45 13.85 8.15 4.69
CA HIS A 45 13.03 9.37 4.85
C HIS A 45 11.61 9.21 4.28
N PHE A 46 11.45 8.47 3.18
CA PHE A 46 10.14 8.14 2.62
C PHE A 46 9.37 7.07 3.41
N PHE A 47 10.06 6.06 3.94
CA PHE A 47 9.43 4.93 4.63
C PHE A 47 9.08 5.22 6.08
N SER A 48 9.86 6.06 6.78
CA SER A 48 9.59 6.47 8.17
C SER A 48 8.16 6.99 8.41
N PRO A 49 7.60 7.91 7.60
CA PRO A 49 6.22 8.37 7.81
C PRO A 49 5.17 7.29 7.57
N LEU A 50 5.48 6.16 6.94
CA LEU A 50 4.52 5.05 6.78
C LEU A 50 4.30 4.24 8.07
N GLN A 51 5.11 4.46 9.11
CA GLN A 51 4.94 3.80 10.41
C GLN A 51 3.60 4.18 11.05
N ALA A 52 2.84 3.21 11.53
CA ALA A 52 1.63 3.41 12.31
C ALA A 52 1.94 3.97 13.71
N SER A 53 0.92 4.47 14.41
CA SER A 53 1.08 5.12 15.72
C SER A 53 1.59 4.20 16.83
N ASP A 54 1.40 2.88 16.67
CA ASP A 54 1.87 1.83 17.56
C ASP A 54 3.24 1.24 17.14
N GLY A 55 3.86 1.81 16.10
CA GLY A 55 5.21 1.47 15.67
C GLY A 55 5.32 0.41 14.58
N HIS A 56 4.23 -0.25 14.16
CA HIS A 56 4.29 -1.22 13.05
C HIS A 56 4.28 -0.52 11.68
N TRP A 57 4.69 -1.23 10.62
CA TRP A 57 4.52 -0.76 9.24
C TRP A 57 3.40 -1.56 8.57
N PRO A 58 2.22 -0.96 8.33
CA PRO A 58 1.12 -1.65 7.70
C PRO A 58 1.48 -1.99 6.25
N ALA A 59 1.26 -3.24 5.88
CA ALA A 59 1.51 -3.75 4.54
C ALA A 59 0.25 -4.43 3.98
N GLU A 60 0.09 -4.36 2.66
CA GLU A 60 -0.92 -5.14 1.97
C GLU A 60 -0.44 -6.59 1.86
N ASN A 61 -1.03 -7.48 2.67
CA ASN A 61 -0.87 -8.92 2.51
C ASN A 61 -2.01 -9.45 1.63
N ALA A 62 -1.84 -9.32 0.33
CA ALA A 62 -2.77 -9.81 -0.68
C ALA A 62 -2.03 -10.76 -1.64
N GLY A 63 -2.78 -11.53 -2.43
CA GLY A 63 -2.22 -12.41 -3.44
C GLY A 63 -3.21 -13.49 -3.82
N PRO A 64 -3.61 -14.36 -2.87
CA PRO A 64 -4.59 -15.39 -3.18
C PRO A 64 -6.00 -14.84 -3.33
N LEU A 65 -6.59 -14.99 -4.51
CA LEU A 65 -7.94 -14.51 -4.83
C LEU A 65 -9.07 -15.41 -4.28
N PHE A 66 -8.75 -16.41 -3.46
CA PHE A 66 -9.72 -17.35 -2.91
C PHE A 66 -10.18 -17.03 -1.48
N PHE A 67 -9.67 -15.99 -0.81
CA PHE A 67 -10.15 -15.62 0.54
C PHE A 67 -11.41 -14.76 0.51
N LEU A 68 -11.46 -13.77 -0.39
CA LEU A 68 -12.55 -12.81 -0.46
C LEU A 68 -13.87 -13.43 -0.95
N PRO A 69 -13.90 -14.27 -2.02
CA PRO A 69 -15.16 -14.81 -2.51
C PRO A 69 -15.91 -15.67 -1.48
N PRO A 70 -15.27 -16.63 -0.76
CA PRO A 70 -15.97 -17.39 0.28
C PRO A 70 -16.50 -16.51 1.41
N LEU A 71 -15.74 -15.48 1.84
CA LEU A 71 -16.20 -14.56 2.87
C LEU A 71 -17.45 -13.77 2.45
N VAL A 72 -17.51 -13.32 1.19
CA VAL A 72 -18.69 -12.67 0.61
C VAL A 72 -19.88 -13.63 0.58
N MET A 73 -19.68 -14.89 0.19
CA MET A 73 -20.75 -15.90 0.20
C MET A 73 -21.28 -16.17 1.63
N CYS A 74 -20.39 -16.38 2.61
CA CYS A 74 -20.79 -16.64 3.99
C CYS A 74 -21.56 -15.47 4.62
N THR A 75 -21.09 -14.23 4.41
CA THR A 75 -21.78 -13.03 4.94
C THR A 75 -23.11 -12.75 4.24
N TYR A 76 -23.23 -13.12 2.95
CA TYR A 76 -24.50 -13.09 2.23
C TYR A 76 -25.50 -14.11 2.81
N ILE A 77 -25.09 -15.38 2.91
CA ILE A 77 -25.95 -16.49 3.40
C ILE A 77 -26.45 -16.21 4.83
N THR A 78 -25.59 -15.65 5.68
CA THR A 78 -25.94 -15.34 7.08
C THR A 78 -26.73 -14.04 7.25
N GLY A 79 -26.98 -13.28 6.17
CA GLY A 79 -27.72 -12.01 6.24
C GLY A 79 -26.91 -10.80 6.75
N HIS A 80 -25.59 -10.94 6.92
CA HIS A 80 -24.71 -9.91 7.50
C HIS A 80 -23.93 -9.09 6.45
N LEU A 81 -24.18 -9.30 5.15
CA LEU A 81 -23.41 -8.68 4.07
C LEU A 81 -23.28 -7.16 4.23
N ASN A 82 -24.39 -6.47 4.53
CA ASN A 82 -24.41 -5.01 4.65
C ASN A 82 -23.76 -4.49 5.93
N THR A 83 -23.76 -5.30 6.99
CA THR A 83 -23.17 -4.96 8.29
C THR A 83 -21.66 -5.15 8.26
N VAL A 84 -21.18 -6.23 7.64
CA VAL A 84 -19.75 -6.54 7.51
C VAL A 84 -19.10 -5.71 6.40
N PHE A 85 -19.79 -5.52 5.28
CA PHE A 85 -19.31 -4.72 4.15
C PHE A 85 -20.20 -3.49 3.91
N PRO A 86 -19.88 -2.36 4.56
CA PRO A 86 -20.45 -1.06 4.21
C PRO A 86 -20.30 -0.74 2.72
N ALA A 87 -21.09 0.23 2.23
CA ALA A 87 -21.17 0.55 0.79
C ALA A 87 -19.80 0.79 0.12
N GLU A 88 -18.90 1.53 0.78
CA GLU A 88 -17.54 1.79 0.26
C GLU A 88 -16.69 0.51 0.19
N HIS A 89 -16.82 -0.40 1.16
CA HIS A 89 -16.11 -1.69 1.11
C HIS A 89 -16.56 -2.51 -0.10
N ARG A 90 -17.88 -2.58 -0.36
CA ARG A 90 -18.41 -3.32 -1.53
C ARG A 90 -17.90 -2.72 -2.84
N LYS A 91 -17.89 -1.39 -2.95
CA LYS A 91 -17.35 -0.68 -4.13
C LYS A 91 -15.87 -1.01 -4.35
N GLU A 92 -15.07 -1.01 -3.29
CA GLU A 92 -13.64 -1.32 -3.38
C GLU A 92 -13.37 -2.81 -3.61
N ILE A 93 -14.20 -3.71 -3.07
CA ILE A 93 -14.18 -5.16 -3.35
C ILE A 93 -14.45 -5.43 -4.83
N LEU A 94 -15.52 -4.84 -5.38
CA LEU A 94 -15.85 -4.98 -6.81
C LEU A 94 -14.72 -4.45 -7.69
N ARG A 95 -14.17 -3.28 -7.36
CA ARG A 95 -13.02 -2.72 -8.09
C ARG A 95 -11.78 -3.62 -7.99
N TYR A 96 -11.52 -4.21 -6.82
CA TYR A 96 -10.40 -5.12 -6.64
C TYR A 96 -10.56 -6.36 -7.51
N ILE A 97 -11.73 -7.01 -7.49
CA ILE A 97 -12.01 -8.19 -8.32
C ILE A 97 -11.84 -7.85 -9.81
N TYR A 98 -12.44 -6.74 -10.27
CA TYR A 98 -12.34 -6.31 -11.67
C TYR A 98 -10.90 -6.09 -12.15
N TYR A 99 -10.01 -5.55 -11.29
CA TYR A 99 -8.60 -5.34 -11.65
C TYR A 99 -7.75 -6.62 -11.68
N HIS A 100 -8.29 -7.76 -11.22
CA HIS A 100 -7.57 -9.04 -11.15
C HIS A 100 -8.30 -10.16 -11.93
N GLN A 101 -9.21 -9.78 -12.82
CA GLN A 101 -9.73 -10.63 -13.90
C GLN A 101 -8.81 -10.54 -15.11
#